data_AF-A0A5M5BTI8-F1
#
_entry.id   AF-A0A5M5BTI8-F1
#
_cell.length_a   1.000
_cell.length_b   1.000
_cell.length_c   1.000
_cell.angle_alpha   90.00
_cell.angle_beta   90.00
_cell.angle_gamma   90.00
#
_symmetry.space_group_name_H-M   'P 1'
#
loop_
_entity.id
_entity.type
_entity.pdbx_description
1 polymer ?
#
loop_
_entity_poly.entity_id
_entity_poly.type
_entity_poly.pdbx_seq_one_letter_code
_entity_poly.pdbx_strand_id
1 'polypeptide(L)'
;GNTAYRDKIIAGMKSIAVLPNRLFTGPKALGFDPSTGIITTECDPKLETTNHLMTIMGGFEIANEMMRMIDIPEWKDAWLDHAARYKKKAWELSHSRFRVSRLMAYAAYHLRNTQMAEEAWKDLFTRLEHTPAPPFRITTILPPEVPSLLDECTSISTNDAALWSLDAIYMQEVIPIDN
;
A
#
# COMPACT_ATOMS: atom_id res chain seq x y z
N GLY A 1 -11.11 18.83 -21.26
CA GLY A 1 -11.39 18.85 -19.80
C GLY A 1 -10.77 20.09 -19.16
N ASN A 2 -11.17 20.42 -17.93
CA ASN A 2 -10.66 21.59 -17.20
C ASN A 2 -9.22 21.34 -16.70
N THR A 3 -8.26 22.13 -17.19
CA THR A 3 -6.84 21.95 -16.89
C THR A 3 -6.45 22.34 -15.47
N ALA A 4 -7.24 23.17 -14.79
CA ALA A 4 -6.93 23.64 -13.43
C ALA A 4 -6.80 22.47 -12.43
N TYR A 5 -7.61 21.42 -12.56
CA TYR A 5 -7.53 20.25 -11.68
C TYR A 5 -6.32 19.37 -11.99
N ARG A 6 -6.02 19.17 -13.29
CA ARG A 6 -4.81 18.46 -13.73
C ARG A 6 -3.57 19.16 -13.18
N ASP A 7 -3.53 20.48 -13.28
CA ASP A 7 -2.36 21.26 -12.88
C ASP A 7 -2.16 21.22 -11.36
N LYS A 8 -3.25 21.16 -10.56
CA LYS A 8 -3.17 20.91 -9.11
C LYS A 8 -2.61 19.53 -8.76
N ILE A 9 -3.00 18.48 -9.48
CA ILE A 9 -2.47 17.12 -9.29
C ILE A 9 -0.96 17.11 -9.57
N ILE A 10 -0.54 17.73 -10.68
CA ILE A 10 0.87 17.87 -11.05
C ILE A 10 1.64 18.65 -9.99
N ALA A 11 1.08 19.76 -9.49
CA ALA A 11 1.69 20.56 -8.43
C ALA A 11 1.92 19.72 -7.15
N GLY A 12 0.90 18.98 -6.71
CA GLY A 12 0.99 18.11 -5.54
C GLY A 12 2.04 17.00 -5.69
N MET A 13 2.06 16.32 -6.84
CA MET A 13 3.06 15.27 -7.14
C MET A 13 4.50 15.83 -7.11
N LYS A 14 4.72 17.00 -7.72
CA LYS A 14 6.03 17.68 -7.71
C LYS A 14 6.42 18.14 -6.30
N SER A 15 5.47 18.68 -5.54
CA SER A 15 5.68 19.06 -4.15
C SER A 15 6.14 17.89 -3.29
N ILE A 16 5.48 16.73 -3.39
CA ILE A 16 5.87 15.55 -2.61
C ILE A 16 7.26 15.04 -3.01
N ALA A 17 7.59 15.06 -4.31
CA ALA A 17 8.88 14.56 -4.81
C ALA A 17 10.09 15.34 -4.27
N VAL A 18 9.90 16.62 -3.89
CA VAL A 18 10.97 17.47 -3.32
C VAL A 18 10.97 17.52 -1.79
N LEU A 19 10.03 16.86 -1.10
CA LEU A 19 10.05 16.79 0.36
C LEU A 19 11.28 16.00 0.85
N PRO A 20 11.85 16.34 2.03
CA PRO A 20 13.10 15.74 2.52
C PRO A 20 13.12 14.21 2.53
N ASN A 21 12.00 13.59 2.93
CA ASN A 21 11.83 12.13 2.94
C ASN A 21 10.70 11.68 1.99
N ARG A 22 10.31 12.53 1.03
CA ARG A 22 9.26 12.24 0.04
C ARG A 22 7.96 11.77 0.71
N LEU A 23 7.39 10.64 0.28
CA LEU A 23 6.17 10.04 0.84
C LEU A 23 6.28 9.62 2.32
N PHE A 24 7.49 9.54 2.89
CA PHE A 24 7.67 9.29 4.32
C PHE A 24 7.67 10.57 5.16
N THR A 25 7.61 11.75 4.56
CA THR A 25 7.77 13.02 5.27
C THR A 25 6.60 13.32 6.21
N GLY A 26 6.94 13.71 7.45
CA GLY A 26 6.02 14.36 8.38
C GLY A 26 5.09 13.43 9.17
N PRO A 27 4.10 13.99 9.89
CA PRO A 27 3.23 13.24 10.80
C PRO A 27 2.01 12.61 10.10
N LYS A 28 2.15 12.22 8.82
CA LYS A 28 1.12 11.72 7.88
C LYS A 28 0.28 12.82 7.22
N ALA A 29 -0.15 13.83 7.97
CA ALA A 29 -0.83 15.00 7.42
C ALA A 29 0.18 16.11 7.12
N LEU A 30 0.07 16.70 5.93
CA LEU A 30 0.93 17.77 5.43
C LEU A 30 0.11 19.03 5.13
N GLY A 31 0.80 20.15 4.95
CA GLY A 31 0.18 21.39 4.48
C GLY A 31 -0.28 21.24 3.03
N PHE A 32 -1.46 21.77 2.70
CA PHE A 32 -2.02 21.76 1.35
C PHE A 32 -2.66 23.11 1.07
N ASP A 33 -2.21 23.79 0.02
CA ASP A 33 -2.86 25.00 -0.49
C ASP A 33 -3.95 24.62 -1.52
N PRO A 34 -5.25 24.80 -1.21
CA PRO A 34 -6.33 24.41 -2.11
C PRO A 34 -6.37 25.20 -3.42
N SER A 35 -5.76 26.39 -3.47
CA SER A 35 -5.77 27.24 -4.65
C SER A 35 -4.74 26.77 -5.69
N THR A 36 -3.56 26.36 -5.25
CA THR A 36 -2.42 25.98 -6.11
C THR A 36 -2.19 24.47 -6.21
N GLY A 37 -2.66 23.69 -5.24
CA GLY A 37 -2.34 22.26 -5.12
C GLY A 37 -0.95 21.97 -4.55
N ILE A 38 -0.22 23.00 -4.10
CA ILE A 38 1.10 22.85 -3.50
C ILE A 38 0.97 22.15 -2.15
N ILE A 39 1.83 21.15 -1.94
CA ILE A 39 1.99 20.46 -0.67
C ILE A 39 3.27 20.97 0.02
N THR A 40 3.16 21.31 1.30
CA THR A 40 4.29 21.78 2.12
C THR A 40 4.38 20.98 3.41
N THR A 41 5.51 21.10 4.10
CA THR A 41 5.66 20.59 5.44
C THR A 41 6.12 21.69 6.38
N GLU A 42 5.43 21.85 7.50
CA GLU A 42 5.82 22.74 8.61
C GLU A 42 6.38 21.93 9.79
N CYS A 43 6.53 20.60 9.63
CA CYS A 43 7.08 19.74 10.67
C CYS A 43 8.62 19.73 10.65
N ASP A 44 9.21 19.08 11.65
CA ASP A 44 10.64 18.73 11.63
C ASP A 44 10.98 18.02 10.30
N PRO A 45 11.93 18.55 9.50
CA PRO A 45 12.35 17.94 8.23
C PRO A 45 12.86 16.50 8.36
N LYS A 46 13.28 16.09 9.56
CA LYS A 46 13.75 14.72 9.84
C LYS A 46 12.63 13.77 10.25
N LEU A 47 11.42 14.27 10.48
CA LEU A 47 10.29 13.45 10.88
C LEU A 47 9.88 12.55 9.72
N GLU A 48 9.93 11.24 9.96
CA GLU A 48 9.47 10.21 9.04
C GLU A 48 8.29 9.44 9.63
N THR A 49 7.38 8.99 8.76
CA THR A 49 6.26 8.13 9.14
C THR A 49 5.92 7.15 8.02
N THR A 50 5.15 6.12 8.36
CA THR A 50 4.47 5.26 7.37
C THR A 50 2.96 5.29 7.59
N ASN A 51 2.21 5.11 6.50
CA ASN A 51 0.75 5.06 6.55
C ASN A 51 0.21 3.94 5.64
N HIS A 52 -0.12 2.79 6.23
CA HIS A 52 -0.65 1.66 5.47
C HIS A 52 -2.03 1.96 4.87
N LEU A 53 -2.82 2.83 5.51
CA LEU A 53 -4.15 3.21 5.02
C LEU A 53 -4.06 3.91 3.66
N MET A 54 -3.06 4.77 3.46
CA MET A 54 -2.83 5.43 2.17
C MET A 54 -2.66 4.39 1.06
N THR A 55 -1.90 3.32 1.31
CA THR A 55 -1.65 2.31 0.30
C THR A 55 -2.87 1.42 0.05
N ILE A 56 -3.63 1.00 1.08
CA ILE A 56 -4.72 0.01 0.94
C ILE A 56 -6.09 0.61 0.59
N MET A 57 -6.28 1.93 0.74
CA MET A 57 -7.54 2.62 0.45
C MET A 57 -7.58 3.25 -0.95
N GLY A 58 -7.08 2.54 -1.97
CA GLY A 58 -7.08 3.00 -3.37
C GLY A 58 -5.87 3.85 -3.78
N GLY A 59 -5.01 4.27 -2.83
CA GLY A 59 -3.85 5.10 -3.15
C GLY A 59 -2.82 4.39 -4.03
N PHE A 60 -2.68 3.06 -3.89
CA PHE A 60 -1.82 2.25 -4.76
C PHE A 60 -2.31 2.26 -6.22
N GLU A 61 -3.60 2.02 -6.41
CA GLU A 61 -4.24 1.99 -7.72
C GLU A 61 -4.16 3.36 -8.40
N ILE A 62 -4.55 4.43 -7.69
CA ILE A 62 -4.49 5.81 -8.20
C ILE A 62 -3.05 6.19 -8.56
N ALA A 63 -2.06 5.87 -7.72
CA ALA A 63 -0.67 6.16 -8.02
C ALA A 63 -0.23 5.49 -9.33
N ASN A 64 -0.53 4.21 -9.52
CA ASN A 64 -0.12 3.46 -10.72
C ASN A 64 -0.86 3.90 -11.98
N GLU A 65 -2.15 4.25 -11.88
CA GLU A 65 -2.91 4.82 -13.01
C GLU A 65 -2.36 6.19 -13.40
N MET A 66 -2.07 7.05 -12.43
CA MET A 66 -1.50 8.38 -12.68
C MET A 66 -0.14 8.29 -13.39
N MET A 67 0.70 7.30 -13.08
CA MET A 67 1.97 7.08 -13.78
C MET A 67 1.81 6.85 -15.28
N ARG A 68 0.65 6.35 -15.74
CA ARG A 68 0.38 6.15 -17.18
C ARG A 68 -0.16 7.40 -17.87
N MET A 69 -0.72 8.33 -17.10
CA MET A 69 -1.40 9.52 -17.62
C MET A 69 -0.55 10.79 -17.54
N ILE A 70 0.34 10.87 -16.55
CA ILE A 70 1.13 12.07 -16.25
C ILE A 70 2.61 11.67 -16.14
N ASP A 71 3.44 12.20 -17.02
CA ASP A 71 4.88 11.96 -17.01
C ASP A 71 5.59 12.95 -16.07
N ILE A 72 5.91 12.48 -14.86
CA ILE A 72 6.70 13.21 -13.87
C ILE A 72 7.79 12.25 -13.36
N PRO A 73 9.00 12.28 -13.93
CA PRO A 73 10.06 11.35 -13.58
C PRO A 73 10.40 11.33 -12.09
N GLU A 74 10.38 12.49 -11.43
CA GLU A 74 10.68 12.62 -10.00
C GLU A 74 9.61 11.97 -9.12
N TRP A 75 8.35 11.98 -9.57
CA TRP A 75 7.26 11.28 -8.88
C TRP A 75 7.38 9.77 -9.05
N LYS A 76 7.73 9.30 -10.26
CA LYS A 76 7.99 7.88 -10.51
C LYS A 76 9.10 7.34 -9.61
N ASP A 77 10.19 8.10 -9.48
CA ASP A 77 11.29 7.79 -8.57
C ASP A 77 10.83 7.78 -7.11
N ALA A 78 10.09 8.81 -6.67
CA ALA A 78 9.58 8.90 -5.31
C ALA A 78 8.63 7.75 -4.93
N TRP A 79 7.74 7.34 -5.84
CA TRP A 79 6.82 6.23 -5.62
C TRP A 79 7.53 4.88 -5.58
N LEU A 80 8.51 4.64 -6.48
CA LEU A 80 9.30 3.42 -6.48
C LEU A 80 10.15 3.29 -5.21
N ASP A 81 10.76 4.40 -4.79
CA ASP A 81 11.52 4.50 -3.55
C ASP A 81 10.65 4.23 -2.31
N HIS A 82 9.45 4.81 -2.26
CA HIS A 82 8.46 4.50 -1.23
C HIS A 82 8.12 3.01 -1.24
N ALA A 83 7.81 2.46 -2.41
CA ALA A 83 7.40 1.08 -2.55
C ALA A 83 8.47 0.09 -2.08
N ALA A 84 9.72 0.32 -2.47
CA ALA A 84 10.85 -0.54 -2.13
C ALA A 84 11.22 -0.49 -0.64
N ARG A 85 11.06 0.68 0.01
CA ARG A 85 11.47 0.88 1.42
C ARG A 85 10.34 0.76 2.43
N TYR A 86 9.08 0.72 1.99
CA TYR A 86 7.92 0.81 2.88
C TYR A 86 7.95 -0.20 4.02
N LYS A 87 8.16 -1.48 3.72
CA LYS A 87 8.19 -2.56 4.71
C LYS A 87 9.23 -2.29 5.79
N LYS A 88 10.48 -2.02 5.37
CA LYS A 88 11.58 -1.70 6.27
C LYS A 88 11.26 -0.48 7.13
N LYS A 89 10.76 0.60 6.54
CA LYS A 89 10.40 1.84 7.25
C LYS A 89 9.24 1.64 8.22
N ALA A 90 8.24 0.82 7.87
CA ALA A 90 7.12 0.53 8.76
C ALA A 90 7.58 -0.17 10.05
N TRP A 91 8.54 -1.09 9.92
CA TRP A 91 9.19 -1.73 11.06
C TRP A 91 10.08 -0.77 11.85
N GLU A 92 11.01 -0.06 11.20
CA GLU A 92 11.96 0.85 11.87
C GLU A 92 11.27 1.98 12.64
N LEU A 93 10.19 2.54 12.10
CA LEU A 93 9.53 3.73 12.67
C LEU A 93 8.42 3.37 13.67
N SER A 94 7.77 2.22 13.51
CA SER A 94 6.56 1.89 14.29
C SER A 94 6.45 0.43 14.72
N HIS A 95 7.44 -0.41 14.41
CA HIS A 95 7.40 -1.86 14.63
C HIS A 95 6.17 -2.53 14.00
N SER A 96 5.61 -1.91 12.95
CA SER A 96 4.42 -2.41 12.27
C SER A 96 4.79 -3.60 11.39
N ARG A 97 4.11 -4.73 11.62
CA ARG A 97 4.15 -5.94 10.78
C ARG A 97 2.99 -6.04 9.80
N PHE A 98 2.27 -4.93 9.61
CA PHE A 98 1.15 -4.86 8.66
C PHE A 98 1.67 -5.09 7.25
N ARG A 99 1.11 -6.10 6.58
CA ARG A 99 1.55 -6.51 5.25
C ARG A 99 0.97 -5.62 4.18
N VAL A 100 1.80 -5.22 3.21
CA VAL A 100 1.37 -4.52 1.99
C VAL A 100 2.10 -5.13 0.80
N SER A 101 1.75 -6.38 0.46
CA SER A 101 2.54 -7.19 -0.48
C SER A 101 2.53 -6.61 -1.89
N ARG A 102 1.40 -6.03 -2.36
CA ARG A 102 1.32 -5.39 -3.68
C ARG A 102 2.33 -4.26 -3.88
N LEU A 103 2.67 -3.54 -2.81
CA LEU A 103 3.63 -2.45 -2.88
C LEU A 103 5.06 -2.99 -3.05
N MET A 104 5.41 -4.04 -2.30
CA MET A 104 6.68 -4.75 -2.51
C MET A 104 6.75 -5.39 -3.90
N ALA A 105 5.65 -5.98 -4.37
CA ALA A 105 5.57 -6.58 -5.70
C ALA A 105 5.75 -5.55 -6.82
N TYR A 106 5.18 -4.35 -6.67
CA TYR A 106 5.44 -3.23 -7.57
C TYR A 106 6.94 -2.91 -7.64
N ALA A 107 7.60 -2.77 -6.48
CA ALA A 107 9.03 -2.51 -6.44
C ALA A 107 9.84 -3.66 -7.06
N ALA A 108 9.50 -4.91 -6.77
CA ALA A 108 10.15 -6.10 -7.31
C ALA A 108 10.08 -6.13 -8.84
N TYR A 109 8.90 -5.88 -9.41
CA TYR A 109 8.70 -5.83 -10.86
C TYR A 109 9.55 -4.73 -11.51
N HIS A 110 9.49 -3.49 -10.98
CA HIS A 110 10.19 -2.35 -11.57
C HIS A 110 11.72 -2.41 -11.41
N LEU A 111 12.20 -3.00 -10.32
CA LEU A 111 13.63 -3.19 -10.05
C LEU A 111 14.19 -4.50 -10.61
N ARG A 112 13.33 -5.36 -11.19
CA ARG A 112 13.69 -6.71 -11.64
C ARG A 112 14.35 -7.55 -10.52
N ASN A 113 13.84 -7.40 -9.29
CA ASN A 113 14.39 -8.04 -8.10
C ASN A 113 13.61 -9.32 -7.75
N THR A 114 14.15 -10.47 -8.13
CA THR A 114 13.53 -11.78 -7.90
C THR A 114 13.44 -12.16 -6.43
N GLN A 115 14.44 -11.81 -5.62
CA GLN A 115 14.42 -12.08 -4.17
C GLN A 115 13.28 -11.33 -3.48
N MET A 116 13.09 -10.05 -3.86
CA MET A 116 11.97 -9.25 -3.37
C MET A 116 10.61 -9.79 -3.84
N ALA A 117 10.54 -10.33 -5.05
CA ALA A 117 9.32 -10.99 -5.54
C ALA A 117 8.99 -12.25 -4.71
N GLU A 118 9.97 -13.10 -4.42
CA GLU A 118 9.80 -14.27 -3.54
C GLU A 118 9.37 -13.87 -2.13
N GLU A 119 9.95 -12.79 -1.59
CA GLU A 119 9.57 -12.25 -0.29
C GLU A 119 8.13 -11.75 -0.27
N ALA A 120 7.69 -11.03 -1.31
CA ALA A 120 6.31 -10.54 -1.42
C ALA A 120 5.29 -11.69 -1.38
N TRP A 121 5.59 -12.81 -2.05
CA TRP A 121 4.77 -14.03 -2.01
C TRP A 121 4.79 -14.73 -0.66
N LYS A 122 5.97 -14.86 -0.03
CA LYS A 122 6.06 -15.40 1.34
C LYS A 122 5.22 -14.58 2.30
N ASP A 123 5.28 -13.25 2.20
CA ASP A 123 4.47 -12.35 3.01
C ASP A 123 2.97 -12.58 2.78
N LEU A 124 2.51 -12.74 1.53
CA LEU A 124 1.09 -12.89 1.20
C LEU A 124 0.41 -14.08 1.93
N PHE A 125 1.15 -15.16 2.17
CA PHE A 125 0.67 -16.34 2.89
C PHE A 125 0.75 -16.23 4.42
N THR A 126 1.15 -15.07 4.95
CA THR A 126 1.16 -14.77 6.39
C THR A 126 -0.01 -13.86 6.77
N ARG A 127 -0.50 -13.95 8.03
CA ARG A 127 -1.52 -13.03 8.56
C ARG A 127 -0.91 -11.67 8.91
N LEU A 128 0.22 -11.71 9.58
CA LEU A 128 1.16 -10.60 9.77
C LEU A 128 2.52 -11.13 9.38
N GLU A 129 3.47 -10.25 9.07
CA GLU A 129 4.83 -10.71 8.78
C GLU A 129 5.34 -11.71 9.83
N HIS A 130 5.86 -12.84 9.36
CA HIS A 130 6.31 -14.01 10.15
C HIS A 130 5.25 -14.72 11.01
N THR A 131 3.97 -14.42 10.82
CA THR A 131 2.85 -15.08 11.52
C THR A 131 2.02 -15.87 10.50
N PRO A 132 2.02 -17.21 10.52
CA PRO A 132 1.25 -18.01 9.57
C PRO A 132 -0.23 -17.61 9.55
N ALA A 133 -0.85 -17.61 8.37
CA ALA A 133 -2.28 -17.42 8.29
C ALA A 133 -3.01 -18.60 8.96
N PRO A 134 -4.02 -18.35 9.81
CA PRO A 134 -4.85 -19.42 10.34
C PRO A 134 -5.54 -20.19 9.21
N PRO A 135 -5.82 -21.49 9.40
CA PRO A 135 -6.47 -22.30 8.38
C PRO A 135 -7.85 -21.72 8.03
N PHE A 136 -8.20 -21.75 6.74
CA PHE A 136 -9.53 -21.39 6.27
C PHE A 136 -10.48 -22.55 6.56
N ARG A 137 -11.38 -22.36 7.54
CA ARG A 137 -12.37 -23.37 7.93
C ARG A 137 -13.72 -22.71 8.13
N ILE A 138 -14.69 -23.14 7.32
CA ILE A 138 -16.10 -22.81 7.51
C ILE A 138 -16.70 -23.83 8.47
N THR A 139 -17.41 -23.35 9.49
CA THR A 139 -18.12 -24.17 10.47
C THR A 139 -19.59 -23.78 10.45
N THR A 140 -20.48 -24.77 10.32
CA THR A 140 -21.92 -24.57 10.43
C THR A 140 -22.32 -24.64 11.91
N ILE A 141 -23.00 -23.61 12.39
CA ILE A 141 -23.54 -23.49 13.74
C ILE A 141 -25.06 -23.60 13.65
N LEU A 142 -25.65 -24.41 14.53
CA LEU A 142 -27.08 -24.70 14.55
C LEU A 142 -27.77 -24.02 15.75
N PRO A 143 -29.11 -23.91 15.76
CA PRO A 143 -29.85 -23.58 16.97
C PRO A 143 -29.70 -24.66 18.05
N PRO A 144 -29.69 -24.31 19.36
CA PRO A 144 -30.00 -22.98 19.92
C PRO A 144 -28.81 -22.01 20.05
N GLU A 145 -27.57 -22.39 19.69
CA GLU A 145 -26.38 -21.52 19.80
C GLU A 145 -26.52 -20.23 18.97
N VAL A 146 -27.25 -20.30 17.86
CA VAL A 146 -27.63 -19.17 16.99
C VAL A 146 -29.13 -19.18 16.67
N PRO A 147 -29.76 -18.03 16.35
CA PRO A 147 -31.21 -17.97 16.06
C PRO A 147 -31.67 -18.78 14.83
N SER A 148 -30.76 -19.03 13.88
CA SER A 148 -30.97 -19.82 12.66
C SER A 148 -29.63 -20.39 12.21
N LEU A 149 -29.63 -21.42 11.36
CA LEU A 149 -28.42 -22.00 10.77
C LEU A 149 -27.50 -20.89 10.24
N LEU A 150 -26.22 -20.93 10.64
CA LEU A 150 -25.20 -19.95 10.28
C LEU A 150 -23.90 -20.66 9.90
N ASP A 151 -23.32 -20.29 8.76
CA ASP A 151 -21.95 -20.65 8.43
C ASP A 151 -21.01 -19.53 8.86
N GLU A 152 -19.97 -19.87 9.62
CA GLU A 152 -18.98 -18.92 10.12
C GLU A 152 -17.56 -19.36 9.76
N CYS A 153 -16.71 -18.39 9.40
CA CYS A 153 -15.27 -18.56 9.28
C CYS A 153 -14.58 -17.51 10.16
N THR A 154 -14.25 -17.86 11.40
CA THR A 154 -13.67 -16.93 12.39
C THR A 154 -12.23 -16.53 12.09
N SER A 155 -11.57 -17.23 11.16
CA SER A 155 -10.18 -16.99 10.80
C SER A 155 -9.98 -15.86 9.77
N ILE A 156 -11.07 -15.32 9.21
CA ILE A 156 -11.05 -14.27 8.20
C ILE A 156 -11.95 -13.09 8.61
N SER A 157 -11.53 -11.88 8.28
CA SER A 157 -12.35 -10.68 8.35
C SER A 157 -12.55 -10.09 6.96
N THR A 158 -13.50 -9.17 6.82
CA THR A 158 -13.70 -8.41 5.57
C THR A 158 -12.43 -7.68 5.13
N ASN A 159 -11.67 -7.13 6.09
CA ASN A 159 -10.40 -6.45 5.80
C ASN A 159 -9.35 -7.43 5.28
N ASP A 160 -9.25 -8.61 5.88
CA ASP A 160 -8.31 -9.66 5.43
C ASP A 160 -8.65 -10.10 4.00
N ALA A 161 -9.94 -10.38 3.73
CA ALA A 161 -10.39 -10.84 2.42
C ALA A 161 -10.14 -9.79 1.31
N ALA A 162 -10.46 -8.52 1.58
CA ALA A 162 -10.27 -7.43 0.63
C ALA A 162 -8.78 -7.18 0.34
N LEU A 163 -7.94 -7.08 1.37
CA LEU A 163 -6.51 -6.83 1.17
C LEU A 163 -5.81 -8.02 0.50
N TRP A 164 -6.09 -9.23 0.96
CA TRP A 164 -5.47 -10.44 0.41
C TRP A 164 -5.82 -10.64 -1.07
N SER A 165 -7.08 -10.44 -1.45
CA SER A 165 -7.51 -10.60 -2.85
C SER A 165 -6.89 -9.57 -3.78
N LEU A 166 -6.83 -8.29 -3.38
CA LEU A 166 -6.19 -7.25 -4.18
C LEU A 166 -4.67 -7.46 -4.31
N ASP A 167 -4.01 -7.87 -3.22
CA ASP A 167 -2.59 -8.25 -3.26
C ASP A 167 -2.37 -9.41 -4.25
N ALA A 168 -3.16 -10.50 -4.12
CA ALA A 168 -3.02 -11.68 -4.95
C ALA A 168 -3.23 -11.40 -6.45
N ILE A 169 -4.28 -10.65 -6.80
CA ILE A 169 -4.58 -10.27 -8.20
C ILE A 169 -3.41 -9.49 -8.79
N TYR A 170 -2.93 -8.46 -8.08
CA TYR A 170 -1.86 -7.62 -8.60
C TYR A 170 -0.53 -8.38 -8.70
N MET A 171 -0.20 -9.18 -7.67
CA MET A 171 1.04 -9.96 -7.65
C MET A 171 1.08 -10.99 -8.78
N GLN A 172 -0.05 -11.64 -9.08
CA GLN A 172 -0.14 -12.58 -10.19
C GLN A 172 0.14 -11.91 -11.54
N GLU A 173 -0.23 -10.63 -11.70
CA GLU A 173 0.02 -9.86 -12.93
C GLU A 173 1.50 -9.50 -13.10
N VAL A 174 2.17 -9.03 -12.03
CA VAL A 174 3.49 -8.41 -12.16
C VAL A 174 4.66 -9.30 -11.76
N ILE A 175 4.41 -10.29 -10.90
CA ILE A 175 5.41 -11.25 -10.41
C ILE A 175 4.81 -12.67 -10.34
N PRO A 176 4.28 -13.22 -11.45
CA PRO A 176 3.64 -14.54 -11.44
C PRO A 176 4.60 -15.62 -10.92
N ILE A 177 4.07 -16.54 -10.12
CA ILE A 177 4.72 -17.82 -9.84
C ILE A 177 4.16 -18.83 -10.85
N ASP A 178 5.05 -19.43 -11.63
CA ASP A 178 4.71 -20.60 -12.44
C ASP A 178 4.52 -21.80 -11.50
N ASN A 179 3.39 -22.50 -11.64
CA ASN A 179 3.10 -23.76 -10.94
C ASN A 179 3.85 -24.93 -11.58
#